data_AF-A0A965HNM6-F1
#
_entry.id   AF-A0A965HNM6-F1
#
_cell.length_a   1.000
_cell.length_b   1.000
_cell.length_c   1.000
_cell.angle_alpha   90.00
_cell.angle_beta   90.00
_cell.angle_gamma   90.00
#
_symmetry.space_group_name_H-M   'P 1'
#
loop_
_entity.id
_entity.type
_entity.pdbx_description
1 polymer ?
#
loop_
_entity_poly.entity_id
_entity_poly.type
_entity_poly.pdbx_seq_one_letter_code
_entity_poly.pdbx_strand_id
1 'polypeptide(L)'
;DYSGGSVASAGDVNGDGLADLIVGARQSDPSGRADAGSSYVIFGKTTNAAIELSAIAAYVIFGKTTNAAIELSAIAAGSGGFVINGQYEADYSGGSVASAGDVNGDGLADLIVGADYSDPSGRADAGRSYVIFGNTVNAFSQTQVDWLGGSGNDVQSDGGIIKTLVAGAGNDQLTATAASVLYGGAGNDRFTINSAMITALQNKMGSGGNVSKLARIDGGSGIDTLALDAAGLSLDLTLVSQSSAGNPLGGDRVSSIEVIDLTGSGNNTLKLNASDVLALGSVNAFETTGRHQLVITGNSGDIVKLATGSWTSGGTLTLAGYTGTFDRWNTDSQSTVFIAHGLTSTVNKAPTGTLTITGTPYQGQTLSLNSTVQDADGLGTISYQWLANGQPISGANQSTLT
;
A
#
# COMPACT_ATOMS: atom_id res chain seq x y z
N ASP A 1 -8.10 -16.34 -32.94
CA ASP A 1 -8.19 -15.54 -31.70
C ASP A 1 -6.83 -15.17 -31.08
N TYR A 2 -5.70 -15.78 -31.48
CA TYR A 2 -4.37 -15.45 -30.92
C TYR A 2 -4.29 -15.65 -29.39
N SER A 3 -5.04 -16.62 -28.85
CA SER A 3 -5.00 -16.91 -27.41
C SER A 3 -3.62 -17.38 -26.95
N GLY A 4 -3.22 -16.93 -25.77
CA GLY A 4 -1.88 -17.21 -25.23
C GLY A 4 -0.79 -16.28 -25.74
N GLY A 5 -1.14 -15.27 -26.57
CA GLY A 5 -0.21 -14.20 -26.95
C GLY A 5 0.25 -13.33 -25.77
N SER A 6 -0.54 -13.29 -24.69
CA SER A 6 -0.18 -12.70 -23.40
C SER A 6 -0.70 -13.61 -22.27
N VAL A 7 0.14 -13.90 -21.28
CA VAL A 7 -0.18 -14.76 -20.12
C VAL A 7 0.47 -14.18 -18.87
N ALA A 8 -0.25 -14.14 -17.76
CA ALA A 8 0.28 -13.70 -16.47
C ALA A 8 -0.33 -14.45 -15.29
N SER A 9 0.39 -14.54 -14.17
CA SER A 9 -0.24 -14.87 -12.89
C SER A 9 -1.23 -13.76 -12.52
N ALA A 10 -2.36 -14.15 -11.95
CA ALA A 10 -3.46 -13.28 -11.57
C ALA A 10 -3.52 -13.00 -10.06
N GLY A 11 -2.70 -13.66 -9.24
CA GLY A 11 -2.89 -13.65 -7.77
C GLY A 11 -4.15 -14.40 -7.37
N ASP A 12 -4.62 -14.26 -6.13
CA ASP A 12 -5.88 -14.87 -5.67
C ASP A 12 -7.04 -13.89 -5.91
N VAL A 13 -7.68 -13.98 -7.07
CA VAL A 13 -8.73 -13.03 -7.47
C VAL A 13 -10.11 -13.40 -6.92
N ASN A 14 -10.27 -14.62 -6.41
CA ASN A 14 -11.54 -15.16 -5.91
C ASN A 14 -11.54 -15.38 -4.38
N GLY A 15 -10.41 -15.18 -3.71
CA GLY A 15 -10.25 -15.27 -2.26
C GLY A 15 -10.22 -16.69 -1.72
N ASP A 16 -9.89 -17.70 -2.54
CA ASP A 16 -9.83 -19.11 -2.12
C ASP A 16 -8.47 -19.54 -1.55
N GLY A 17 -7.51 -18.61 -1.53
CA GLY A 17 -6.15 -18.79 -1.03
C GLY A 17 -5.18 -19.35 -2.07
N LEU A 18 -5.59 -19.48 -3.33
CA LEU A 18 -4.78 -20.03 -4.41
C LEU A 18 -4.50 -18.97 -5.48
N ALA A 19 -3.32 -19.02 -6.08
CA ALA A 19 -2.99 -18.13 -7.17
C ALA A 19 -3.65 -18.58 -8.48
N ASP A 20 -4.21 -17.61 -9.19
CA ASP A 20 -4.95 -17.73 -10.43
C ASP A 20 -4.07 -17.39 -11.65
N LEU A 21 -4.62 -17.58 -12.86
CA LEU A 21 -3.96 -17.27 -14.13
C LEU A 21 -4.88 -16.44 -15.04
N ILE A 22 -4.31 -15.47 -15.77
CA ILE A 22 -4.99 -14.75 -16.85
C ILE A 22 -4.31 -15.01 -18.20
N VAL A 23 -5.13 -15.23 -19.23
CA VAL A 23 -4.69 -15.49 -20.62
C VAL A 23 -5.42 -14.56 -21.58
N GLY A 24 -4.67 -13.81 -22.38
CA GLY A 24 -5.21 -12.91 -23.41
C GLY A 24 -5.43 -13.60 -24.76
N ALA A 25 -6.48 -13.18 -25.47
CA ALA A 25 -6.93 -13.65 -26.77
C ALA A 25 -7.40 -12.47 -27.65
N ARG A 26 -6.43 -11.67 -28.09
CA ARG A 26 -6.68 -10.34 -28.71
C ARG A 26 -7.48 -10.34 -30.01
N GLN A 27 -7.63 -11.47 -30.71
CA GLN A 27 -8.39 -11.57 -31.97
C GLN A 27 -9.61 -12.48 -31.85
N SER A 28 -10.14 -12.66 -30.63
CA SER A 28 -11.41 -13.36 -30.48
C SER A 28 -12.57 -12.46 -30.95
N ASP A 29 -13.66 -13.11 -31.37
CA ASP A 29 -14.87 -12.44 -31.87
C ASP A 29 -16.05 -12.57 -30.88
N PRO A 30 -15.95 -12.05 -29.64
CA PRO A 30 -16.95 -12.28 -28.61
C PRO A 30 -18.29 -11.65 -28.98
N SER A 31 -19.35 -12.46 -28.91
CA SER A 31 -20.73 -12.07 -29.26
C SER A 31 -20.87 -11.52 -30.69
N GLY A 32 -20.02 -11.99 -31.63
CA GLY A 32 -20.07 -11.60 -33.03
C GLY A 32 -19.41 -10.25 -33.36
N ARG A 33 -18.67 -9.65 -32.42
CA ARG A 33 -17.87 -8.44 -32.65
C ARG A 33 -16.48 -8.86 -33.14
N ALA A 34 -16.16 -8.56 -34.40
CA ALA A 34 -14.88 -8.95 -34.99
C ALA A 34 -13.68 -8.32 -34.26
N ASP A 35 -12.66 -9.11 -33.95
CA ASP A 35 -11.40 -8.68 -33.33
C ASP A 35 -11.58 -7.82 -32.07
N ALA A 36 -12.71 -7.95 -31.37
CA ALA A 36 -12.93 -7.22 -30.12
C ALA A 36 -11.98 -7.73 -29.01
N GLY A 37 -11.57 -9.00 -29.12
CA GLY A 37 -10.65 -9.64 -28.20
C GLY A 37 -11.30 -10.08 -26.89
N SER A 38 -10.66 -11.03 -26.20
CA SER A 38 -11.12 -11.58 -24.93
C SER A 38 -9.91 -11.82 -24.02
N SER A 39 -10.16 -11.85 -22.71
CA SER A 39 -9.23 -12.41 -21.73
C SER A 39 -9.94 -13.45 -20.88
N TYR A 40 -9.23 -14.50 -20.51
CA TYR A 40 -9.75 -15.61 -19.72
C TYR A 40 -9.04 -15.62 -18.38
N VAL A 41 -9.82 -15.51 -17.30
CA VAL A 41 -9.32 -15.66 -15.93
C VAL A 41 -9.69 -17.05 -15.46
N ILE A 42 -8.70 -17.73 -14.94
CA ILE A 42 -8.74 -19.13 -14.64
C ILE A 42 -8.36 -19.19 -13.13
N PHE A 43 -9.14 -19.89 -12.28
CA PHE A 43 -8.85 -20.08 -10.85
C PHE A 43 -7.91 -21.24 -10.45
N GLY A 44 -6.98 -20.99 -9.52
CA GLY A 44 -5.96 -21.90 -9.02
C GLY A 44 -6.48 -23.17 -8.33
N LYS A 45 -5.60 -24.18 -8.14
CA LYS A 45 -5.94 -25.45 -7.45
C LYS A 45 -4.76 -26.06 -6.67
N THR A 46 -5.05 -26.91 -5.70
CA THR A 46 -4.07 -27.55 -4.78
C THR A 46 -3.49 -28.90 -5.26
N THR A 47 -3.63 -29.31 -6.52
CA THR A 47 -3.23 -30.67 -6.98
C THR A 47 -2.20 -30.68 -8.13
N ASN A 48 -1.17 -31.55 -8.01
CA ASN A 48 0.04 -31.68 -8.84
C ASN A 48 -0.14 -32.33 -10.24
N ALA A 49 -1.34 -32.32 -10.84
CA ALA A 49 -1.51 -32.86 -12.19
C ALA A 49 -0.92 -31.89 -13.25
N ALA A 50 -0.04 -32.39 -14.12
CA ALA A 50 0.62 -31.61 -15.17
C ALA A 50 -0.39 -30.92 -16.11
N ILE A 51 -0.09 -29.67 -16.48
CA ILE A 51 -0.83 -28.91 -17.50
C ILE A 51 -0.24 -29.30 -18.86
N GLU A 52 -0.95 -30.11 -19.65
CA GLU A 52 -0.52 -30.56 -20.98
C GLU A 52 -0.70 -29.43 -22.02
N LEU A 53 0.38 -28.73 -22.34
CA LEU A 53 0.45 -27.65 -23.35
C LEU A 53 0.44 -28.17 -24.81
N SER A 54 0.22 -29.45 -25.05
CA SER A 54 0.39 -30.07 -26.38
C SER A 54 -0.89 -30.10 -27.24
N ALA A 55 -2.04 -29.67 -26.71
CA ALA A 55 -3.34 -29.69 -27.42
C ALA A 55 -3.87 -28.29 -27.84
N ILE A 56 -2.97 -27.31 -27.99
CA ILE A 56 -3.34 -25.88 -28.09
C ILE A 56 -3.86 -25.52 -29.49
N ALA A 57 -5.17 -25.55 -29.66
CA ALA A 57 -5.89 -24.41 -30.23
C ALA A 57 -6.43 -23.62 -29.03
N ALA A 58 -5.63 -22.67 -28.53
CA ALA A 58 -6.11 -21.45 -27.90
C ALA A 58 -7.09 -21.54 -26.72
N TYR A 59 -6.95 -22.52 -25.81
CA TYR A 59 -7.71 -22.53 -24.55
C TYR A 59 -6.91 -23.19 -23.40
N VAL A 60 -6.80 -22.51 -22.26
CA VAL A 60 -6.31 -23.09 -21.00
C VAL A 60 -7.47 -23.09 -20.00
N ILE A 61 -7.62 -24.21 -19.30
CA ILE A 61 -8.80 -24.58 -18.51
C ILE A 61 -8.35 -25.14 -17.14
N PHE A 62 -9.00 -24.78 -16.01
CA PHE A 62 -8.64 -25.29 -14.66
C PHE A 62 -9.55 -26.37 -14.09
N GLY A 63 -8.93 -27.23 -13.25
CA GLY A 63 -9.44 -28.49 -12.71
C GLY A 63 -10.57 -28.44 -11.68
N LYS A 64 -11.29 -29.57 -11.60
CA LYS A 64 -12.45 -29.89 -10.76
C LYS A 64 -12.01 -30.81 -9.59
N THR A 65 -12.84 -31.00 -8.56
CA THR A 65 -12.66 -32.03 -7.51
C THR A 65 -12.91 -33.46 -8.00
N THR A 66 -13.31 -33.60 -9.26
CA THR A 66 -13.65 -34.86 -9.92
C THR A 66 -12.81 -35.02 -11.19
N ASN A 67 -12.60 -36.26 -11.63
CA ASN A 67 -11.82 -36.59 -12.83
C ASN A 67 -12.52 -36.22 -14.17
N ALA A 68 -13.46 -35.26 -14.17
CA ALA A 68 -14.20 -34.86 -15.36
C ALA A 68 -13.46 -33.78 -16.15
N ALA A 69 -13.33 -33.94 -17.47
CA ALA A 69 -12.75 -32.95 -18.39
C ALA A 69 -13.44 -31.59 -18.22
N ILE A 70 -12.69 -30.49 -18.32
CA ILE A 70 -13.26 -29.15 -18.20
C ILE A 70 -13.62 -28.65 -19.59
N GLU A 71 -14.90 -28.35 -19.76
CA GLU A 71 -15.48 -27.92 -21.02
C GLU A 71 -15.45 -26.40 -21.07
N LEU A 72 -15.01 -25.80 -22.17
CA LEU A 72 -15.00 -24.33 -22.34
C LEU A 72 -16.40 -23.73 -22.39
N SER A 73 -17.38 -24.54 -22.79
CA SER A 73 -18.79 -24.23 -22.62
C SER A 73 -19.18 -24.08 -21.15
N ALA A 74 -18.45 -24.69 -20.21
CA ALA A 74 -18.67 -24.57 -18.77
C ALA A 74 -18.08 -23.28 -18.18
N ILE A 75 -16.93 -22.78 -18.66
CA ILE A 75 -16.42 -21.43 -18.30
C ILE A 75 -17.33 -20.36 -18.90
N ALA A 76 -17.73 -20.52 -20.17
CA ALA A 76 -18.74 -19.66 -20.79
C ALA A 76 -20.11 -19.74 -20.07
N ALA A 77 -20.38 -20.86 -19.37
CA ALA A 77 -21.53 -21.04 -18.49
C ALA A 77 -21.24 -20.70 -17.01
N GLY A 78 -20.08 -20.12 -16.68
CA GLY A 78 -19.74 -19.58 -15.35
C GLY A 78 -19.14 -20.57 -14.33
N SER A 79 -18.50 -21.66 -14.74
CA SER A 79 -17.89 -22.66 -13.85
C SER A 79 -16.37 -22.77 -14.05
N GLY A 80 -15.58 -22.54 -12.99
CA GLY A 80 -14.12 -22.75 -12.97
C GLY A 80 -13.26 -21.57 -13.50
N GLY A 81 -13.85 -20.38 -13.61
CA GLY A 81 -13.23 -19.15 -14.11
C GLY A 81 -14.28 -18.25 -14.78
N PHE A 82 -13.84 -17.21 -15.47
CA PHE A 82 -14.72 -16.32 -16.23
C PHE A 82 -14.01 -15.73 -17.46
N VAL A 83 -14.80 -15.20 -18.40
CA VAL A 83 -14.30 -14.51 -19.59
C VAL A 83 -14.57 -13.01 -19.49
N ILE A 84 -13.56 -12.22 -19.84
CA ILE A 84 -13.63 -10.77 -20.02
C ILE A 84 -13.69 -10.53 -21.52
N ASN A 85 -14.83 -10.06 -22.02
CA ASN A 85 -15.02 -9.79 -23.43
C ASN A 85 -14.71 -8.32 -23.74
N GLY A 86 -14.01 -8.08 -24.85
CA GLY A 86 -13.78 -6.77 -25.41
C GLY A 86 -15.09 -6.01 -25.66
N GLN A 87 -15.02 -4.69 -25.55
CA GLN A 87 -16.20 -3.83 -25.55
C GLN A 87 -16.71 -3.57 -26.98
N TYR A 88 -15.81 -3.19 -27.89
CA TYR A 88 -16.14 -2.86 -29.28
C TYR A 88 -15.32 -3.68 -30.28
N GLU A 89 -15.79 -3.68 -31.52
CA GLU A 89 -15.10 -4.28 -32.66
C GLU A 89 -13.70 -3.68 -32.82
N ALA A 90 -12.71 -4.50 -33.17
CA ALA A 90 -11.32 -4.11 -33.39
C ALA A 90 -10.62 -3.39 -32.21
N ASP A 91 -11.14 -3.50 -30.97
CA ASP A 91 -10.46 -2.99 -29.77
C ASP A 91 -9.21 -3.83 -29.41
N TYR A 92 -9.11 -5.07 -29.90
CA TYR A 92 -8.04 -6.04 -29.59
C TYR A 92 -7.79 -6.25 -28.08
N SER A 93 -8.86 -6.25 -27.28
CA SER A 93 -8.77 -6.47 -25.83
C SER A 93 -8.12 -7.80 -25.48
N GLY A 94 -7.26 -7.83 -24.45
CA GLY A 94 -6.44 -8.99 -24.14
C GLY A 94 -5.15 -9.07 -24.96
N GLY A 95 -4.76 -7.99 -25.64
CA GLY A 95 -3.43 -7.83 -26.25
C GLY A 95 -2.30 -7.84 -25.21
N SER A 96 -2.58 -7.36 -24.00
CA SER A 96 -1.71 -7.44 -22.83
C SER A 96 -2.54 -7.71 -21.58
N VAL A 97 -2.10 -8.64 -20.74
CA VAL A 97 -2.74 -8.97 -19.46
C VAL A 97 -1.70 -9.09 -18.35
N ALA A 98 -2.03 -8.63 -17.15
CA ALA A 98 -1.17 -8.77 -15.96
C ALA A 98 -2.01 -8.79 -14.67
N SER A 99 -1.41 -9.25 -13.57
CA SER A 99 -1.90 -8.95 -12.22
C SER A 99 -1.70 -7.46 -11.94
N ALA A 100 -2.71 -6.80 -11.37
CA ALA A 100 -2.63 -5.45 -10.82
C ALA A 100 -2.31 -5.44 -9.32
N GLY A 101 -2.38 -6.60 -8.65
CA GLY A 101 -2.33 -6.69 -7.19
C GLY A 101 -3.63 -6.22 -6.56
N ASP A 102 -3.70 -6.13 -5.22
CA ASP A 102 -4.88 -5.56 -4.55
C ASP A 102 -4.81 -4.02 -4.59
N VAL A 103 -5.43 -3.42 -5.59
CA VAL A 103 -5.45 -1.97 -5.80
C VAL A 103 -6.61 -1.31 -5.06
N ASN A 104 -7.71 -2.02 -4.82
CA ASN A 104 -8.87 -1.42 -4.15
C ASN A 104 -8.88 -1.64 -2.62
N GLY A 105 -7.92 -2.42 -2.11
CA GLY A 105 -7.71 -2.74 -0.71
C GLY A 105 -8.58 -3.86 -0.15
N ASP A 106 -9.43 -4.53 -0.91
CA ASP A 106 -10.39 -5.51 -0.38
C ASP A 106 -9.77 -6.86 0.02
N GLY A 107 -8.47 -7.02 -0.18
CA GLY A 107 -7.71 -8.22 0.14
C GLY A 107 -7.72 -9.27 -0.97
N LEU A 108 -8.31 -8.97 -2.13
CA LEU A 108 -8.30 -9.83 -3.31
C LEU A 108 -7.33 -9.27 -4.35
N ALA A 109 -6.74 -10.15 -5.15
CA ALA A 109 -5.93 -9.69 -6.27
C ALA A 109 -6.81 -9.12 -7.38
N ASP A 110 -6.37 -8.01 -7.97
CA ASP A 110 -7.00 -7.38 -9.13
C ASP A 110 -6.17 -7.64 -10.39
N LEU A 111 -6.79 -7.41 -11.55
CA LEU A 111 -6.21 -7.68 -12.87
C LEU A 111 -6.18 -6.43 -13.72
N ILE A 112 -5.23 -6.35 -14.65
CA ILE A 112 -5.20 -5.32 -15.69
C ILE A 112 -5.21 -5.96 -17.09
N VAL A 113 -6.06 -5.41 -17.96
CA VAL A 113 -6.25 -5.85 -19.35
C VAL A 113 -6.13 -4.65 -20.29
N GLY A 114 -5.29 -4.76 -21.31
CA GLY A 114 -5.12 -3.76 -22.36
C GLY A 114 -5.97 -4.03 -23.60
N ALA A 115 -6.50 -2.96 -24.18
CA ALA A 115 -7.13 -2.90 -25.50
C ALA A 115 -6.43 -1.78 -26.29
N ASP A 116 -5.38 -2.15 -27.03
CA ASP A 116 -4.40 -1.25 -27.64
C ASP A 116 -4.98 -0.38 -28.77
N TYR A 117 -6.02 -0.85 -29.45
CA TYR A 117 -6.67 -0.16 -30.58
C TYR A 117 -7.98 0.52 -30.21
N SER A 118 -8.20 0.70 -28.91
CA SER A 118 -9.46 1.26 -28.47
C SER A 118 -9.55 2.77 -28.71
N ASP A 119 -10.76 3.26 -28.95
CA ASP A 119 -11.04 4.68 -29.28
C ASP A 119 -11.70 5.45 -28.11
N PRO A 120 -11.01 5.69 -26.98
CA PRO A 120 -11.57 6.49 -25.89
C PRO A 120 -11.83 7.93 -26.33
N SER A 121 -13.03 8.43 -26.01
CA SER A 121 -13.44 9.81 -26.31
C SER A 121 -13.27 10.20 -27.79
N GLY A 122 -13.40 9.24 -28.71
CA GLY A 122 -13.27 9.45 -30.15
C GLY A 122 -11.84 9.65 -30.65
N ARG A 123 -10.82 9.32 -29.85
CA ARG A 123 -9.41 9.38 -30.24
C ARG A 123 -8.99 8.05 -30.86
N ALA A 124 -8.80 8.04 -32.18
CA ALA A 124 -8.40 6.85 -32.93
C ALA A 124 -7.18 6.15 -32.33
N ASP A 125 -7.31 4.86 -32.04
CA ASP A 125 -6.29 3.94 -31.52
C ASP A 125 -5.54 4.47 -30.30
N ALA A 126 -6.19 5.32 -29.47
CA ALA A 126 -5.53 5.88 -28.30
C ALA A 126 -5.33 4.86 -27.17
N GLY A 127 -6.04 3.72 -27.25
CA GLY A 127 -5.93 2.59 -26.34
C GLY A 127 -6.72 2.78 -25.04
N ARG A 128 -7.19 1.68 -24.45
CA ARG A 128 -7.76 1.63 -23.11
C ARG A 128 -7.07 0.55 -22.27
N SER A 129 -6.90 0.83 -20.98
CA SER A 129 -6.54 -0.17 -19.98
C SER A 129 -7.68 -0.30 -18.98
N TYR A 130 -8.02 -1.52 -18.61
CA TYR A 130 -9.10 -1.83 -17.68
C TYR A 130 -8.50 -2.52 -16.46
N VAL A 131 -8.89 -2.07 -15.27
CA VAL A 131 -8.64 -2.81 -14.03
C VAL A 131 -9.91 -3.61 -13.69
N ILE A 132 -9.75 -4.88 -13.37
CA ILE A 132 -10.83 -5.79 -12.99
C ILE A 132 -10.59 -6.19 -11.55
N PHE A 133 -11.51 -5.81 -10.66
CA PHE A 133 -11.37 -6.13 -9.25
C PHE A 133 -11.72 -7.59 -8.94
N GLY A 134 -10.95 -8.19 -8.04
CA GLY A 134 -11.26 -9.51 -7.49
C GLY A 134 -12.62 -9.54 -6.81
N ASN A 135 -13.24 -10.72 -6.73
CA ASN A 135 -14.51 -10.89 -6.04
C ASN A 135 -14.69 -12.32 -5.54
N THR A 136 -15.19 -12.47 -4.31
CA THR A 136 -15.56 -13.76 -3.69
C THR A 136 -16.94 -14.26 -4.10
N VAL A 137 -17.75 -13.41 -4.72
CA VAL A 137 -19.08 -13.74 -5.24
C VAL A 137 -18.98 -13.73 -6.76
N ASN A 138 -19.46 -14.80 -7.43
CA ASN A 138 -19.42 -15.04 -8.89
C ASN A 138 -20.16 -13.99 -9.78
N ALA A 139 -20.27 -12.75 -9.32
CA ALA A 139 -20.76 -11.60 -10.06
C ALA A 139 -19.69 -10.50 -10.01
N PHE A 140 -18.83 -10.48 -11.03
CA PHE A 140 -18.06 -9.28 -11.38
C PHE A 140 -19.06 -8.21 -11.84
N SER A 141 -19.64 -7.51 -10.86
CA SER A 141 -20.43 -6.32 -11.13
C SER A 141 -19.45 -5.24 -11.58
N GLN A 142 -19.91 -4.30 -12.42
CA GLN A 142 -19.13 -3.15 -12.86
C GLN A 142 -18.83 -2.27 -11.63
N THR A 143 -17.81 -2.64 -10.86
CA THR A 143 -17.35 -1.92 -9.68
C THR A 143 -16.59 -0.70 -10.18
N GLN A 144 -17.34 0.34 -10.57
CA GLN A 144 -16.81 1.68 -10.44
C GLN A 144 -16.33 1.82 -8.99
N VAL A 145 -15.13 2.35 -8.81
CA VAL A 145 -14.71 2.89 -7.51
C VAL A 145 -15.85 3.74 -6.93
N ASP A 146 -15.96 3.83 -5.60
CA ASP A 146 -17.10 4.51 -4.97
C ASP A 146 -17.25 5.96 -5.45
N TRP A 147 -16.14 6.59 -5.87
CA TRP A 147 -16.13 7.83 -6.61
C TRP A 147 -14.91 7.96 -7.51
N LEU A 148 -15.12 8.45 -8.73
CA LEU A 148 -14.09 8.77 -9.72
C LEU A 148 -14.24 10.25 -10.12
N GLY A 149 -13.21 11.04 -9.86
CA GLY A 149 -13.11 12.44 -10.24
C GLY A 149 -12.65 12.65 -11.68
N GLY A 150 -12.56 13.93 -12.06
CA GLY A 150 -12.36 14.38 -13.42
C GLY A 150 -10.94 14.84 -13.72
N SER A 151 -10.84 15.87 -14.57
CA SER A 151 -9.58 16.56 -14.87
C SER A 151 -9.49 17.96 -14.25
N GLY A 152 -10.38 18.25 -13.29
CA GLY A 152 -10.44 19.55 -12.60
C GLY A 152 -10.36 19.32 -11.11
N ASN A 153 -10.15 20.40 -10.35
CA ASN A 153 -9.99 20.33 -8.91
C ASN A 153 -11.29 19.90 -8.22
N ASP A 154 -11.32 18.70 -7.69
CA ASP A 154 -12.45 18.07 -7.04
C ASP A 154 -12.32 18.12 -5.51
N VAL A 155 -13.45 18.09 -4.81
CA VAL A 155 -13.52 17.99 -3.34
C VAL A 155 -14.46 16.87 -2.98
N GLN A 156 -13.94 15.81 -2.36
CA GLN A 156 -14.73 14.62 -2.05
C GLN A 156 -14.41 14.08 -0.65
N SER A 157 -15.42 13.53 0.03
CA SER A 157 -15.25 12.82 1.29
C SER A 157 -15.80 11.40 1.21
N ASP A 158 -15.22 10.51 2.02
CA ASP A 158 -15.75 9.17 2.21
C ASP A 158 -17.10 9.14 2.96
N GLY A 159 -17.43 10.22 3.69
CA GLY A 159 -18.69 10.38 4.42
C GLY A 159 -18.82 9.45 5.63
N GLY A 160 -17.70 8.99 6.19
CA GLY A 160 -17.66 8.10 7.35
C GLY A 160 -17.92 6.63 7.04
N ILE A 161 -17.95 6.27 5.76
CA ILE A 161 -18.10 4.91 5.27
C ILE A 161 -16.84 4.56 4.45
N ILE A 162 -16.36 3.33 4.59
CA ILE A 162 -15.20 2.83 3.86
C ILE A 162 -15.48 2.92 2.36
N LYS A 163 -14.61 3.62 1.61
CA LYS A 163 -14.71 3.81 0.17
C LYS A 163 -13.37 3.70 -0.54
N THR A 164 -13.40 3.50 -1.86
CA THR A 164 -12.31 3.78 -2.77
C THR A 164 -12.61 5.07 -3.53
N LEU A 165 -11.82 6.12 -3.30
CA LEU A 165 -11.95 7.42 -3.95
C LEU A 165 -10.75 7.62 -4.88
N VAL A 166 -11.00 7.96 -6.15
CA VAL A 166 -9.96 8.26 -7.15
C VAL A 166 -10.22 9.65 -7.70
N ALA A 167 -9.32 10.61 -7.46
CA ALA A 167 -9.57 12.01 -7.81
C ALA A 167 -9.27 12.34 -9.28
N GLY A 168 -8.24 11.73 -9.86
CA GLY A 168 -7.99 11.83 -11.30
C GLY A 168 -6.92 12.87 -11.59
N ALA A 169 -7.24 13.94 -12.32
CA ALA A 169 -6.29 15.03 -12.55
C ALA A 169 -6.87 16.34 -12.04
N GLY A 170 -6.00 17.23 -11.54
CA GLY A 170 -6.42 18.42 -10.81
C GLY A 170 -5.67 18.53 -9.50
N ASN A 171 -5.86 19.63 -8.78
CA ASN A 171 -5.40 19.74 -7.40
C ASN A 171 -6.59 19.44 -6.50
N ASP A 172 -6.71 18.19 -6.09
CA ASP A 172 -7.91 17.64 -5.48
C ASP A 172 -7.84 17.65 -3.95
N GLN A 173 -9.00 17.60 -3.30
CA GLN A 173 -9.11 17.51 -1.84
C GLN A 173 -9.95 16.31 -1.44
N LEU A 174 -9.30 15.30 -0.87
CA LEU A 174 -9.95 14.08 -0.40
C LEU A 174 -9.96 14.02 1.14
N THR A 175 -11.15 13.85 1.72
CA THR A 175 -11.30 13.70 3.18
C THR A 175 -11.70 12.27 3.55
N ALA A 176 -10.85 11.58 4.30
CA ALA A 176 -11.12 10.24 4.82
C ALA A 176 -11.39 10.25 6.32
N THR A 177 -12.55 9.70 6.68
CA THR A 177 -13.01 9.55 8.06
C THR A 177 -13.29 8.09 8.44
N ALA A 178 -13.08 7.16 7.51
CA ALA A 178 -13.09 5.71 7.69
C ALA A 178 -11.83 5.06 7.07
N ALA A 179 -11.72 3.73 7.13
CA ALA A 179 -10.59 2.95 6.58
C ALA A 179 -10.63 2.86 5.03
N SER A 180 -10.57 4.01 4.37
CA SER A 180 -10.77 4.18 2.93
C SER A 180 -9.47 4.04 2.14
N VAL A 181 -9.60 3.81 0.83
CA VAL A 181 -8.50 3.84 -0.14
C VAL A 181 -8.62 5.11 -0.97
N LEU A 182 -7.57 5.93 -1.00
CA LEU A 182 -7.55 7.23 -1.65
C LEU A 182 -6.44 7.29 -2.70
N TYR A 183 -6.79 7.73 -3.90
CA TYR A 183 -5.86 8.01 -4.99
C TYR A 183 -6.04 9.47 -5.42
N GLY A 184 -4.98 10.27 -5.32
CA GLY A 184 -4.95 11.65 -5.79
C GLY A 184 -4.92 11.67 -7.32
N GLY A 185 -3.78 11.26 -7.88
CA GLY A 185 -3.60 11.12 -9.31
C GLY A 185 -2.63 12.17 -9.82
N ALA A 186 -3.04 13.07 -10.71
CA ALA A 186 -2.16 14.07 -11.29
C ALA A 186 -2.47 15.49 -10.81
N GLY A 187 -1.54 16.09 -10.08
CA GLY A 187 -1.62 17.46 -9.57
C GLY A 187 -1.15 17.50 -8.12
N ASN A 188 -1.35 18.64 -7.46
CA ASN A 188 -0.98 18.78 -6.06
C ASN A 188 -2.21 18.54 -5.19
N ASP A 189 -2.36 17.31 -4.71
CA ASP A 189 -3.54 16.85 -4.01
C ASP A 189 -3.41 17.01 -2.50
N ARG A 190 -4.54 17.09 -1.80
CA ARG A 190 -4.61 17.18 -0.34
C ARG A 190 -5.51 16.10 0.24
N PHE A 191 -4.93 15.24 1.06
CA PHE A 191 -5.61 14.20 1.82
C PHE A 191 -5.80 14.66 3.26
N THR A 192 -7.04 14.84 3.70
CA THR A 192 -7.35 15.20 5.09
C THR A 192 -7.83 13.96 5.85
N ILE A 193 -7.14 13.60 6.94
CA ILE A 193 -7.38 12.35 7.67
C ILE A 193 -7.69 12.58 9.15
N ASN A 194 -8.62 11.78 9.69
CA ASN A 194 -8.98 11.80 11.10
C ASN A 194 -8.34 10.64 11.90
N SER A 195 -8.68 10.57 13.19
CA SER A 195 -8.20 9.51 14.09
C SER A 195 -8.58 8.09 13.64
N ALA A 196 -9.73 7.89 12.99
CA ALA A 196 -10.15 6.58 12.49
C ALA A 196 -9.28 6.14 11.30
N MET A 197 -9.04 7.02 10.33
CA MET A 197 -8.16 6.73 9.20
C MET A 197 -6.70 6.52 9.66
N ILE A 198 -6.19 7.32 10.60
CA ILE A 198 -4.86 7.11 11.22
C ILE A 198 -4.80 5.75 11.90
N THR A 199 -5.82 5.39 12.68
CA THR A 199 -5.89 4.07 13.32
C THR A 199 -5.87 2.96 12.28
N ALA A 200 -6.60 3.11 11.18
CA ALA A 200 -6.64 2.15 10.10
C ALA A 200 -5.27 1.99 9.42
N LEU A 201 -4.58 3.09 9.10
CA LEU A 201 -3.25 3.10 8.46
C LEU A 201 -2.17 2.40 9.32
N GLN A 202 -2.31 2.41 10.65
CA GLN A 202 -1.37 1.79 11.59
C GLN A 202 -1.75 0.35 11.97
N ASN A 203 -2.81 -0.22 11.39
CA ASN A 203 -3.31 -1.56 11.71
C ASN A 203 -3.49 -2.41 10.45
N LYS A 204 -3.22 -3.71 10.54
CA LYS A 204 -3.46 -4.69 9.47
C LYS A 204 -4.95 -4.92 9.19
N MET A 205 -5.26 -5.62 8.09
CA MET A 205 -6.59 -6.16 7.81
C MET A 205 -7.17 -6.93 9.01
N GLY A 206 -8.47 -6.73 9.25
CA GLY A 206 -9.20 -7.26 10.40
C GLY A 206 -9.06 -6.44 11.70
N SER A 207 -8.28 -5.35 11.72
CA SER A 207 -8.07 -4.48 12.88
C SER A 207 -8.13 -2.99 12.49
N GLY A 208 -8.36 -2.12 13.46
CA GLY A 208 -8.30 -0.66 13.30
C GLY A 208 -9.28 -0.07 12.30
N GLY A 209 -10.37 -0.79 11.98
CA GLY A 209 -11.37 -0.37 10.98
C GLY A 209 -11.18 -1.00 9.60
N ASN A 210 -10.05 -1.68 9.33
CA ASN A 210 -9.80 -2.35 8.05
C ASN A 210 -10.57 -3.68 7.95
N VAL A 211 -11.89 -3.62 7.79
CA VAL A 211 -12.76 -4.82 7.77
C VAL A 211 -13.05 -5.34 6.36
N SER A 212 -13.31 -4.42 5.43
CA SER A 212 -13.63 -4.73 4.04
C SER A 212 -12.62 -4.14 3.06
N LYS A 213 -11.81 -3.18 3.51
CA LYS A 213 -10.71 -2.58 2.76
C LYS A 213 -9.54 -2.28 3.68
N LEU A 214 -8.33 -2.41 3.15
CA LEU A 214 -7.09 -1.99 3.78
C LEU A 214 -6.86 -0.53 3.43
N ALA A 215 -6.92 0.34 4.43
CA ALA A 215 -6.78 1.77 4.22
C ALA A 215 -5.45 2.09 3.51
N ARG A 216 -5.50 2.97 2.51
CA ARG A 216 -4.36 3.35 1.68
C ARG A 216 -4.51 4.80 1.21
N ILE A 217 -3.39 5.48 1.03
CA ILE A 217 -3.29 6.80 0.41
C ILE A 217 -2.16 6.77 -0.60
N ASP A 218 -2.43 7.22 -1.82
CA ASP A 218 -1.42 7.45 -2.84
C ASP A 218 -1.65 8.82 -3.47
N GLY A 219 -0.68 9.72 -3.36
CA GLY A 219 -0.75 11.06 -3.96
C GLY A 219 -0.70 11.02 -5.48
N GLY A 220 0.11 10.12 -6.06
CA GLY A 220 0.37 10.10 -7.48
C GLY A 220 1.49 11.05 -7.90
N SER A 221 1.25 11.94 -8.86
CA SER A 221 2.24 12.85 -9.40
C SER A 221 1.94 14.29 -9.03
N GLY A 222 2.92 14.99 -8.47
CA GLY A 222 2.80 16.38 -8.08
C GLY A 222 3.49 16.60 -6.74
N ILE A 223 3.02 17.59 -5.98
CA ILE A 223 3.41 17.80 -4.58
C ILE A 223 2.17 17.57 -3.74
N ASP A 224 2.10 16.41 -3.10
CA ASP A 224 0.90 15.96 -2.42
C ASP A 224 1.00 16.15 -0.91
N THR A 225 -0.14 16.49 -0.29
CA THR A 225 -0.23 16.88 1.11
C THR A 225 -1.08 15.91 1.92
N LEU A 226 -0.51 15.32 2.96
CA LEU A 226 -1.26 14.60 4.00
C LEU A 226 -1.50 15.50 5.21
N ALA A 227 -2.77 15.83 5.48
CA ALA A 227 -3.17 16.79 6.49
C ALA A 227 -3.85 16.15 7.70
N LEU A 228 -3.42 16.56 8.89
CA LEU A 228 -4.01 16.23 10.19
C LEU A 228 -4.76 17.49 10.69
N ASP A 229 -6.04 17.62 10.34
CA ASP A 229 -6.80 18.87 10.54
C ASP A 229 -7.52 18.98 11.91
N ALA A 230 -7.62 17.87 12.64
CA ALA A 230 -8.22 17.81 13.97
C ALA A 230 -7.18 17.83 15.11
N ALA A 231 -7.65 17.99 16.35
CA ALA A 231 -6.80 18.09 17.54
C ALA A 231 -6.38 16.73 18.10
N GLY A 232 -5.12 16.65 18.54
CA GLY A 232 -4.61 15.49 19.27
C GLY A 232 -4.37 14.26 18.40
N LEU A 233 -4.24 14.45 17.09
CA LEU A 233 -3.95 13.37 16.16
C LEU A 233 -2.49 12.95 16.29
N SER A 234 -2.25 11.63 16.28
CA SER A 234 -0.92 11.06 16.39
C SER A 234 -0.71 10.05 15.26
N LEU A 235 0.05 10.43 14.24
CA LEU A 235 0.45 9.57 13.14
C LEU A 235 1.87 9.06 13.36
N ASP A 236 2.01 7.75 13.56
CA ASP A 236 3.29 7.05 13.62
C ASP A 236 3.52 6.28 12.33
N LEU A 237 4.25 6.90 11.40
CA LEU A 237 4.58 6.29 10.10
C LEU A 237 5.42 5.03 10.24
N THR A 238 6.12 4.86 11.38
CA THR A 238 6.89 3.64 11.65
C THR A 238 6.00 2.40 11.84
N LEU A 239 4.68 2.59 11.99
CA LEU A 239 3.67 1.53 12.05
C LEU A 239 2.91 1.33 10.73
N VAL A 240 3.17 2.17 9.73
CA VAL A 240 2.45 2.19 8.44
C VAL A 240 3.15 1.32 7.38
N SER A 241 4.37 0.84 7.66
CA SER A 241 5.20 0.04 6.74
C SER A 241 4.61 -1.33 6.37
N GLN A 242 4.43 -1.56 5.06
CA GLN A 242 4.44 -2.81 4.25
C GLN A 242 3.77 -4.10 4.76
N SER A 243 2.89 -4.05 5.76
CA SER A 243 2.25 -5.27 6.26
C SER A 243 0.94 -5.57 5.54
N SER A 244 1.02 -6.04 4.30
CA SER A 244 0.05 -7.02 3.82
C SER A 244 0.70 -8.39 3.91
N ALA A 245 0.54 -9.04 5.07
CA ALA A 245 0.72 -10.49 5.18
C ALA A 245 -0.29 -11.15 4.23
N GLY A 246 0.09 -11.29 2.96
CA GLY A 246 -0.78 -11.78 1.87
C GLY A 246 -0.57 -11.10 0.51
N ASN A 247 0.17 -9.99 0.39
CA ASN A 247 0.42 -9.34 -0.91
C ASN A 247 1.83 -9.66 -1.43
N PRO A 248 1.99 -10.52 -2.46
CA PRO A 248 3.29 -10.75 -3.10
C PRO A 248 3.84 -9.54 -3.88
N LEU A 249 3.11 -8.42 -3.96
CA LEU A 249 3.51 -7.17 -4.64
C LEU A 249 3.63 -5.95 -3.70
N GLY A 250 3.86 -6.18 -2.40
CA GLY A 250 4.18 -5.20 -1.33
C GLY A 250 4.38 -3.73 -1.72
N GLY A 251 3.29 -2.97 -1.73
CA GLY A 251 3.33 -1.50 -1.76
C GLY A 251 3.23 -0.89 -0.36
N ASP A 252 3.77 0.32 -0.21
CA ASP A 252 3.57 1.13 1.00
C ASP A 252 2.10 1.60 1.09
N ARG A 253 1.55 1.69 2.31
CA ARG A 253 0.14 2.08 2.51
C ARG A 253 -0.10 3.57 2.37
N VAL A 254 0.97 4.35 2.47
CA VAL A 254 0.99 5.77 2.17
C VAL A 254 2.19 5.98 1.25
N SER A 255 1.96 6.53 0.07
CA SER A 255 2.98 6.76 -0.96
C SER A 255 2.74 8.08 -1.66
N SER A 256 3.80 8.59 -2.29
CA SER A 256 3.74 9.80 -3.11
C SER A 256 3.21 10.99 -2.30
N ILE A 257 3.81 11.25 -1.13
CA ILE A 257 3.47 12.37 -0.26
C ILE A 257 4.73 13.17 0.04
N GLU A 258 4.76 14.41 -0.40
CA GLU A 258 5.87 15.34 -0.20
C GLU A 258 5.65 16.30 0.97
N VAL A 259 4.41 16.45 1.44
CA VAL A 259 4.04 17.38 2.52
C VAL A 259 3.21 16.68 3.58
N ILE A 260 3.60 16.82 4.85
CA ILE A 260 2.73 16.50 5.99
C ILE A 260 2.36 17.79 6.70
N ASP A 261 1.06 18.06 6.75
CA ASP A 261 0.50 19.28 7.31
C ASP A 261 -0.15 19.02 8.67
N LEU A 262 0.51 19.50 9.73
CA LEU A 262 0.04 19.42 11.10
C LEU A 262 -0.72 20.69 11.54
N THR A 263 -0.88 21.69 10.66
CA THR A 263 -1.44 23.03 11.01
C THR A 263 -2.92 23.03 11.40
N GLY A 264 -3.55 21.86 11.50
CA GLY A 264 -4.90 21.67 12.01
C GLY A 264 -5.14 22.25 13.39
N SER A 265 -6.34 22.05 13.91
CA SER A 265 -6.66 22.47 15.28
C SER A 265 -5.86 21.67 16.31
N GLY A 266 -5.47 22.30 17.42
CA GLY A 266 -4.81 21.62 18.54
C GLY A 266 -3.37 21.19 18.26
N ASN A 267 -2.88 20.25 19.07
CA ASN A 267 -1.50 19.76 19.03
C ASN A 267 -1.47 18.34 18.47
N ASN A 268 -0.78 18.15 17.35
CA ASN A 268 -0.64 16.90 16.64
C ASN A 268 0.77 16.33 16.79
N THR A 269 0.91 15.02 16.63
CA THR A 269 2.20 14.33 16.70
C THR A 269 2.43 13.53 15.43
N LEU A 270 3.60 13.72 14.83
CA LEU A 270 4.10 12.90 13.74
C LEU A 270 5.35 12.17 14.20
N LYS A 271 5.44 10.87 13.94
CA LYS A 271 6.66 10.08 14.14
C LYS A 271 7.06 9.39 12.85
N LEU A 272 8.34 9.47 12.49
CA LEU A 272 8.88 8.87 11.27
C LEU A 272 10.36 8.45 11.40
N ASN A 273 10.76 7.47 10.60
CA ASN A 273 12.13 7.05 10.35
C ASN A 273 12.64 7.57 9.01
N ALA A 274 13.94 7.37 8.74
CA ALA A 274 14.55 7.69 7.45
C ALA A 274 13.91 6.92 6.27
N SER A 275 13.55 5.65 6.50
CA SER A 275 12.87 4.78 5.53
C SER A 275 11.50 5.30 5.12
N ASP A 276 10.80 5.94 6.04
CA ASP A 276 9.46 6.45 5.77
C ASP A 276 9.53 7.61 4.78
N VAL A 277 10.58 8.43 4.84
CA VAL A 277 10.82 9.50 3.85
C VAL A 277 11.16 8.93 2.47
N LEU A 278 11.86 7.79 2.40
CA LEU A 278 12.14 7.11 1.14
C LEU A 278 10.86 6.54 0.50
N ALA A 279 9.96 6.01 1.33
CA ALA A 279 8.67 5.47 0.92
C ALA A 279 7.67 6.56 0.49
N LEU A 280 7.70 7.71 1.16
CA LEU A 280 6.75 8.80 0.93
C LEU A 280 7.20 9.78 -0.15
N GLY A 281 8.39 10.37 0.01
CA GLY A 281 8.74 11.61 -0.66
C GLY A 281 9.47 11.40 -1.97
N SER A 282 9.27 12.30 -2.92
CA SER A 282 10.01 12.33 -4.18
C SER A 282 11.46 12.83 -4.02
N VAL A 283 12.35 12.35 -4.90
CA VAL A 283 13.73 12.84 -4.97
C VAL A 283 13.74 14.27 -5.52
N ASN A 284 14.45 15.18 -4.83
CA ASN A 284 14.58 16.58 -5.22
C ASN A 284 13.26 17.35 -5.31
N ALA A 285 12.25 17.00 -4.50
CA ALA A 285 10.96 17.69 -4.50
C ALA A 285 11.07 19.20 -4.22
N PHE A 286 12.06 19.64 -3.42
CA PHE A 286 12.21 21.04 -2.97
C PHE A 286 13.62 21.63 -3.14
N GLU A 287 14.68 20.85 -2.89
CA GLU A 287 16.08 21.22 -3.14
C GLU A 287 16.76 20.18 -4.05
N THR A 288 17.66 20.57 -4.96
CA THR A 288 18.38 19.64 -5.86
C THR A 288 19.59 18.96 -5.18
N THR A 289 19.33 18.07 -4.22
CA THR A 289 20.36 17.45 -3.36
C THR A 289 20.63 15.97 -3.61
N GLY A 290 19.86 15.33 -4.50
CA GLY A 290 19.86 13.89 -4.77
C GLY A 290 19.14 13.05 -3.71
N ARG A 291 18.36 13.67 -2.81
CA ARG A 291 17.69 13.01 -1.69
C ARG A 291 16.18 12.98 -1.87
N HIS A 292 15.52 11.98 -1.30
CA HIS A 292 14.08 12.00 -1.04
C HIS A 292 13.76 13.08 0.00
N GLN A 293 12.71 13.86 -0.23
CA GLN A 293 12.44 15.05 0.56
C GLN A 293 11.01 15.11 1.05
N LEU A 294 10.85 15.48 2.32
CA LEU A 294 9.56 15.66 2.97
C LEU A 294 9.52 17.02 3.69
N VAL A 295 8.46 17.79 3.46
CA VAL A 295 8.18 19.02 4.20
C VAL A 295 7.14 18.72 5.28
N ILE A 296 7.38 19.21 6.49
CA ILE A 296 6.45 19.11 7.60
C ILE A 296 6.09 20.52 8.06
N THR A 297 4.83 20.91 7.88
CA THR A 297 4.27 22.15 8.40
C THR A 297 3.50 21.89 9.69
N GLY A 298 3.37 22.90 10.54
CA GLY A 298 2.63 22.79 11.80
C GLY A 298 2.59 24.11 12.55
N ASN A 299 1.84 24.12 13.65
CA ASN A 299 1.70 25.25 14.56
C ASN A 299 2.33 24.96 15.94
N SER A 300 2.31 25.94 16.83
CA SER A 300 2.92 25.81 18.17
C SER A 300 2.19 24.74 18.99
N GLY A 301 2.91 23.69 19.37
CA GLY A 301 2.38 22.58 20.16
C GLY A 301 2.45 21.25 19.41
N ASP A 302 2.60 21.29 18.08
CA ASP A 302 2.87 20.09 17.29
C ASP A 302 4.26 19.52 17.57
N ILE A 303 4.34 18.20 17.52
CA ILE A 303 5.55 17.43 17.82
C ILE A 303 5.93 16.58 16.61
N VAL A 304 7.19 16.68 16.19
CA VAL A 304 7.79 15.77 15.21
C VAL A 304 8.85 14.92 15.90
N LYS A 305 8.66 13.60 15.85
CA LYS A 305 9.59 12.61 16.40
C LYS A 305 10.36 11.96 15.25
N LEU A 306 11.59 12.38 15.05
CA LEU A 306 12.53 11.74 14.14
C LEU A 306 13.12 10.53 14.85
N ALA A 307 12.60 9.34 14.52
CA ALA A 307 13.02 8.08 15.09
C ALA A 307 14.35 7.58 14.46
N THR A 308 14.57 6.28 14.37
CA THR A 308 15.83 5.70 13.84
C THR A 308 16.19 6.25 12.45
N GLY A 309 17.49 6.46 12.18
CA GLY A 309 17.93 7.00 10.89
C GLY A 309 19.22 7.84 10.87
N SER A 310 19.95 7.96 11.98
CA SER A 310 21.17 8.78 12.06
C SER A 310 20.95 10.23 11.60
N TRP A 311 19.83 10.84 12.02
CA TRP A 311 19.47 12.19 11.65
C TRP A 311 20.52 13.21 12.12
N THR A 312 20.98 14.04 11.20
CA THR A 312 21.93 15.13 11.46
C THR A 312 21.30 16.45 11.05
N SER A 313 21.49 17.49 11.87
CA SER A 313 21.00 18.82 11.52
C SER A 313 21.80 19.40 10.35
N GLY A 314 21.09 19.91 9.34
CA GLY A 314 21.63 20.62 8.20
C GLY A 314 21.48 22.15 8.33
N GLY A 315 21.14 22.67 9.51
CA GLY A 315 20.83 24.08 9.74
C GLY A 315 19.40 24.46 9.34
N THR A 316 19.12 25.76 9.35
CA THR A 316 17.81 26.34 9.04
C THR A 316 17.82 27.02 7.66
N LEU A 317 16.73 26.95 6.90
CA LEU A 317 16.59 27.61 5.60
C LEU A 317 15.16 28.13 5.34
N THR A 318 14.96 28.81 4.22
CA THR A 318 13.65 29.13 3.66
C THR A 318 13.41 28.27 2.42
N LEU A 319 12.21 27.71 2.26
CA LEU A 319 11.82 26.94 1.09
C LEU A 319 10.96 27.78 0.16
N ALA A 320 11.19 27.66 -1.16
CA ALA A 320 10.35 28.32 -2.15
C ALA A 320 8.91 27.79 -2.06
N GLY A 321 7.92 28.69 -2.10
CA GLY A 321 6.49 28.33 -1.98
C GLY A 321 5.99 28.16 -0.54
N TYR A 322 6.87 28.22 0.47
CA TYR A 322 6.49 28.14 1.89
C TYR A 322 6.80 29.43 2.63
N THR A 323 5.98 29.73 3.63
CA THR A 323 6.18 30.86 4.54
C THR A 323 6.99 30.42 5.75
N GLY A 324 7.86 31.32 6.25
CA GLY A 324 8.70 31.05 7.40
C GLY A 324 10.00 30.30 7.08
N THR A 325 10.59 29.74 8.12
CA THR A 325 11.87 29.02 8.09
C THR A 325 11.68 27.57 8.48
N PHE A 326 12.58 26.69 8.00
CA PHE A 326 12.55 25.26 8.23
C PHE A 326 13.88 24.76 8.78
N ASP A 327 13.81 23.92 9.81
CA ASP A 327 14.94 23.15 10.30
C ASP A 327 15.15 21.93 9.41
N ARG A 328 16.35 21.82 8.84
CA ARG A 328 16.73 20.72 7.95
C ARG A 328 17.34 19.59 8.74
N TRP A 329 16.87 18.38 8.49
CA TRP A 329 17.43 17.13 9.03
C TRP A 329 17.77 16.19 7.89
N ASN A 330 19.00 15.69 7.85
CA ASN A 330 19.52 14.82 6.80
C ASN A 330 19.93 13.46 7.36
N THR A 331 19.87 12.44 6.52
CA THR A 331 20.51 11.14 6.76
C THR A 331 21.76 10.97 5.88
N ASP A 332 22.43 9.82 6.00
CA ASP A 332 23.75 9.51 5.41
C ASP A 332 23.87 9.66 3.88
N SER A 333 22.75 9.75 3.15
CA SER A 333 22.69 10.27 1.77
C SER A 333 21.30 10.21 1.13
N GLN A 334 20.31 9.65 1.83
CA GLN A 334 19.07 9.20 1.18
C GLN A 334 17.88 10.13 1.40
N SER A 335 17.77 10.72 2.59
CA SER A 335 16.56 11.43 3.02
C SER A 335 16.86 12.80 3.62
N THR A 336 16.00 13.77 3.33
CA THR A 336 15.96 15.07 3.98
C THR A 336 14.54 15.38 4.44
N VAL A 337 14.41 15.89 5.67
CA VAL A 337 13.17 16.41 6.21
C VAL A 337 13.33 17.88 6.52
N PHE A 338 12.37 18.68 6.09
CA PHE A 338 12.26 20.10 6.40
C PHE A 338 11.11 20.31 7.39
N ILE A 339 11.44 20.60 8.64
CA ILE A 339 10.44 20.80 9.70
C ILE A 339 10.23 22.29 9.90
N ALA A 340 8.99 22.78 9.86
CA ALA A 340 8.70 24.18 10.16
C ALA A 340 9.34 24.59 11.49
N HIS A 341 10.09 25.69 11.46
CA HIS A 341 10.83 26.16 12.62
C HIS A 341 9.87 26.62 13.72
N GLY A 342 10.15 26.24 14.96
CA GLY A 342 9.26 26.48 16.10
C GLY A 342 8.38 25.30 16.48
N LEU A 343 8.37 24.22 15.68
CA LEU A 343 7.84 22.93 16.10
C LEU A 343 8.76 22.24 17.11
N THR A 344 8.19 21.44 18.01
CA THR A 344 9.00 20.59 18.88
C THR A 344 9.49 19.39 18.08
N SER A 345 10.74 19.42 17.62
CA SER A 345 11.38 18.24 17.01
C SER A 345 12.22 17.49 18.04
N THR A 346 12.03 16.18 18.12
CA THR A 346 12.84 15.28 18.95
C THR A 346 13.51 14.26 18.06
N VAL A 347 14.82 14.08 18.22
CA VAL A 347 15.59 13.05 17.53
C VAL A 347 15.87 11.93 18.51
N ASN A 348 15.51 10.70 18.12
CA ASN A 348 15.73 9.52 18.94
C ASN A 348 17.21 9.34 19.28
N LYS A 349 17.51 9.26 20.57
CA LYS A 349 18.81 9.01 21.15
C LYS A 349 18.94 7.52 21.41
N ALA A 350 20.14 7.00 21.20
CA ALA A 350 20.40 5.61 21.56
C ALA A 350 20.26 5.44 23.08
N PRO A 351 19.67 4.32 23.55
CA PRO A 351 19.67 4.01 24.97
C PRO A 351 21.13 3.89 25.47
N THR A 352 21.37 4.42 26.65
CA THR A 352 22.67 4.38 27.34
C THR A 352 22.56 3.50 28.58
N GLY A 353 23.70 3.14 29.19
CA GLY A 353 23.73 2.31 30.39
C GLY A 353 24.17 0.88 30.10
N THR A 354 24.05 0.00 31.10
CA THR A 354 24.61 -1.35 31.06
C THR A 354 23.63 -2.38 31.61
N LEU A 355 23.75 -3.60 31.12
CA LEU A 355 23.10 -4.79 31.67
C LEU A 355 24.14 -5.62 32.42
N THR A 356 23.83 -6.01 33.64
CA THR A 356 24.68 -6.88 34.46
C THR A 356 23.87 -8.05 35.00
N ILE A 357 24.44 -9.26 34.93
CA ILE A 357 23.87 -10.43 35.57
C ILE A 357 24.54 -10.59 36.93
N THR A 358 23.72 -10.71 37.97
CA THR A 358 24.16 -10.95 39.34
C THR A 358 23.59 -12.28 39.84
N GLY A 359 24.19 -12.84 40.88
CA GLY A 359 23.87 -14.18 41.37
C GLY A 359 25.00 -15.17 41.10
N THR A 360 24.87 -16.36 41.68
CA THR A 360 25.89 -17.40 41.59
C THR A 360 25.45 -18.43 40.55
N PRO A 361 26.24 -18.73 39.49
CA PRO A 361 25.82 -19.62 38.40
C PRO A 361 25.94 -21.10 38.78
N TYR A 362 25.29 -21.49 39.88
CA TYR A 362 25.16 -22.88 40.32
C TYR A 362 23.70 -23.34 40.17
N GLN A 363 23.51 -24.63 39.93
CA GLN A 363 22.17 -25.21 39.80
C GLN A 363 21.33 -24.92 41.06
N GLY A 364 20.10 -24.44 40.84
CA GLY A 364 19.17 -24.09 41.92
C GLY A 364 19.43 -22.71 42.56
N GLN A 365 20.35 -21.91 42.03
CA GLN A 365 20.55 -20.51 42.43
C GLN A 365 19.88 -19.58 41.41
N THR A 366 19.35 -18.46 41.89
CA THR A 366 18.74 -17.45 41.03
C THR A 366 19.78 -16.48 40.49
N LEU A 367 19.76 -16.27 39.17
CA LEU A 367 20.43 -15.16 38.50
C LEU A 367 19.44 -14.01 38.32
N SER A 368 19.89 -12.78 38.57
CA SER A 368 19.10 -11.56 38.43
C SER A 368 19.77 -10.59 37.48
N LEU A 369 19.00 -10.10 36.51
CA LEU A 369 19.42 -9.04 35.60
C LEU A 369 19.23 -7.68 36.29
N ASN A 370 20.32 -6.95 36.48
CA ASN A 370 20.30 -5.55 36.89
C ASN A 370 20.57 -4.66 35.68
N SER A 371 19.67 -3.70 35.45
CA SER A 371 19.75 -2.75 34.34
C SER A 371 19.94 -1.34 34.86
N THR A 372 20.94 -0.65 34.32
CA THR A 372 21.03 0.82 34.38
C THR A 372 20.67 1.47 33.04
N VAL A 373 20.09 0.66 32.13
CA VAL A 373 19.72 1.14 30.81
C VAL A 373 18.69 2.25 30.98
N GLN A 374 18.98 3.39 30.36
CA GLN A 374 18.14 4.56 30.34
C GLN A 374 18.10 5.09 28.91
N ASP A 375 16.94 5.56 28.51
CA ASP A 375 16.76 6.24 27.24
C ASP A 375 16.23 7.64 27.54
N ALA A 376 16.88 8.65 26.96
CA ALA A 376 16.49 10.05 27.14
C ALA A 376 15.12 10.34 26.51
N ASP A 377 14.65 9.50 25.58
CA ASP A 377 13.35 9.62 24.94
C ASP A 377 12.31 8.64 25.53
N GLY A 378 12.71 7.87 26.55
CA GLY A 378 11.90 6.89 27.25
C GLY A 378 12.17 5.45 26.80
N LEU A 379 12.31 4.52 27.75
CA LEU A 379 12.78 3.14 27.51
C LEU A 379 11.83 2.23 26.71
N GLY A 380 10.59 2.66 26.47
CA GLY A 380 9.56 1.81 25.87
C GLY A 380 9.26 0.54 26.69
N THR A 381 8.75 -0.50 26.04
CA THR A 381 8.52 -1.80 26.67
C THR A 381 9.81 -2.63 26.68
N ILE A 382 10.26 -3.02 27.87
CA ILE A 382 11.42 -3.89 28.03
C ILE A 382 10.95 -5.36 28.04
N SER A 383 11.59 -6.21 27.24
CA SER A 383 11.41 -7.66 27.25
C SER A 383 12.75 -8.36 27.53
N TYR A 384 12.69 -9.53 28.16
CA TYR A 384 13.87 -10.30 28.54
C TYR A 384 13.89 -11.64 27.83
N GLN A 385 15.09 -12.16 27.55
CA GLN A 385 15.32 -13.52 27.08
C GLN A 385 16.67 -13.99 27.61
N TRP A 386 16.69 -15.05 28.42
CA TRP A 386 17.94 -15.67 28.85
C TRP A 386 18.45 -16.64 27.80
N LEU A 387 19.77 -16.68 27.60
CA LEU A 387 20.43 -17.58 26.66
C LEU A 387 21.41 -18.49 27.40
N ALA A 388 21.47 -19.76 27.00
CA ALA A 388 22.53 -20.70 27.36
C ALA A 388 23.30 -21.05 26.09
N ASN A 389 24.62 -20.83 26.09
CA ASN A 389 25.50 -21.09 24.94
C ASN A 389 25.00 -20.45 23.63
N GLY A 390 24.44 -19.24 23.72
CA GLY A 390 23.90 -18.50 22.58
C GLY A 390 22.53 -18.99 22.08
N GLN A 391 21.89 -19.94 22.77
CA GLN A 391 20.54 -20.42 22.45
C GLN A 391 19.51 -19.96 23.48
N PRO A 392 18.29 -19.55 23.08
CA PRO A 392 17.24 -19.14 24.01
C PRO A 392 16.85 -20.27 24.96
N ILE A 393 16.75 -19.97 26.26
CA ILE A 393 16.13 -20.87 27.24
C ILE A 393 14.62 -20.67 27.17
N SER A 394 13.88 -21.74 26.87
CA SER A 394 12.42 -21.70 26.76
C SER A 394 11.76 -21.20 28.04
N GLY A 395 10.89 -20.19 27.93
CA GLY A 395 10.14 -19.61 29.06
C GLY A 395 10.97 -18.70 29.99
N ALA A 396 12.26 -18.51 29.72
CA ALA A 396 13.10 -17.61 30.51
C ALA A 396 12.99 -16.16 30.01
N ASN A 397 11.82 -15.55 30.21
CA ASN A 397 11.47 -14.21 29.74
C ASN A 397 11.29 -13.19 30.87
N GLN A 398 11.74 -13.54 32.07
CA GLN A 398 11.69 -12.69 33.26
C GLN A 398 13.04 -12.02 33.53
N SER A 399 13.04 -11.00 34.38
CA SER A 399 14.26 -10.35 34.85
C SER A 399 15.15 -11.25 35.72
N THR A 400 14.68 -12.45 36.07
CA THR A 400 15.42 -13.47 36.81
C THR A 400 15.34 -14.83 36.11
N LEU A 401 16.32 -15.69 36.37
CA LEU A 401 16.40 -17.08 35.92
C LEU A 401 16.78 -17.97 37.10
N THR A 402 16.12 -19.11 37.30
CA THR A 402 16.41 -20.07 38.38
C THR A 402 16.65 -21.46 37.83
#